data_AF-K1R3E5-F1
#
_entry.id   AF-K1R3E5-F1
#
_cell.length_a   1.000
_cell.length_b   1.000
_cell.length_c   1.000
_cell.angle_alpha   90.00
_cell.angle_beta   90.00
_cell.angle_gamma   90.00
#
_symmetry.space_group_name_H-M   'P 1'
#
loop_
_entity.id
_entity.type
_entity.pdbx_description
1 polymer ?
#
loop_
_entity_poly.entity_id
_entity_poly.type
_entity_poly.pdbx_seq_one_letter_code
_entity_poly.pdbx_strand_id
1 'polypeptide(L)'
;MLRHTEFSKCKKLSNSAKGDFLQPRCKTNPQDGFALKKEEMQTMLTFPFKSKVESAGPKTRFPKTTHFAERCVELCWFMQTTQPPIHLSARIPDDGRMNNDIFRAYMKSGTEVDYIVWPAMYLHENGPLLSKGIAQPK
;
A
#
# COMPACT_ATOMS: atom_id res chain seq x y z
N MET A 1 14.33 -29.07 -38.80
CA MET A 1 13.97 -30.47 -38.44
C MET A 1 14.89 -30.93 -37.32
N LEU A 2 14.37 -31.75 -36.38
CA LEU A 2 14.93 -32.20 -35.07
C LEU A 2 14.48 -31.32 -33.89
N ARG A 3 13.72 -31.75 -32.88
CA ARG A 3 13.26 -33.09 -32.42
C ARG A 3 11.90 -32.96 -31.71
N HIS A 4 11.02 -33.94 -31.91
CA HIS A 4 9.92 -34.29 -31.01
C HIS A 4 10.46 -34.96 -29.74
N THR A 5 9.78 -34.78 -28.59
CA THR A 5 9.47 -35.86 -27.63
C THR A 5 8.38 -35.38 -26.67
N GLU A 6 7.27 -36.10 -26.65
CA GLU A 6 6.28 -36.12 -25.55
C GLU A 6 6.71 -37.14 -24.46
N PHE A 7 5.83 -37.32 -23.46
CA PHE A 7 5.85 -38.18 -22.25
C PHE A 7 6.35 -37.45 -20.98
N SER A 8 5.72 -37.55 -19.79
CA SER A 8 4.78 -38.53 -19.27
C SER A 8 4.05 -38.02 -18.01
N LYS A 9 2.92 -38.66 -17.69
CA LYS A 9 2.00 -38.39 -16.58
C LYS A 9 2.24 -39.38 -15.43
N CYS A 10 2.38 -38.91 -14.18
CA CYS A 10 2.19 -39.68 -12.92
C CYS A 10 2.33 -38.71 -11.73
N LYS A 11 1.68 -38.83 -10.56
CA LYS A 11 0.55 -39.60 -10.03
C LYS A 11 0.26 -38.94 -8.66
N LYS A 12 -1.01 -38.87 -8.25
CA LYS A 12 -1.42 -38.47 -6.90
C LYS A 12 -0.93 -39.51 -5.87
N LEU A 13 -0.44 -39.04 -4.72
CA LEU A 13 -0.40 -39.80 -3.47
C LEU A 13 -1.11 -38.99 -2.37
N SER A 14 -2.32 -39.44 -2.07
CA SER A 14 -2.97 -39.49 -0.75
C SER A 14 -2.08 -40.25 0.26
N ASN A 15 -2.17 -40.17 1.59
CA ASN A 15 -3.12 -39.66 2.58
C ASN A 15 -2.42 -39.64 3.96
N SER A 16 -2.97 -38.87 4.90
CA SER A 16 -3.10 -39.20 6.33
C SER A 16 -1.88 -39.13 7.26
N ALA A 17 -1.88 -38.09 8.10
CA ALA A 17 -1.77 -38.28 9.56
C ALA A 17 -2.63 -37.21 10.25
N LYS A 18 -3.75 -37.63 10.84
CA LYS A 18 -4.56 -36.88 11.81
C LYS A 18 -4.19 -37.34 13.22
N GLY A 19 -4.35 -36.45 14.21
CA GLY A 19 -4.41 -36.76 15.64
C GLY A 19 -3.32 -36.04 16.44
N ASP A 20 -3.55 -34.79 16.87
CA ASP A 20 -4.20 -34.43 18.14
C ASP A 20 -3.24 -34.49 19.34
N PHE A 21 -2.72 -33.34 19.79
CA PHE A 21 -2.65 -33.05 21.23
C PHE A 21 -2.31 -31.58 21.51
N LEU A 22 -3.28 -30.90 22.10
CA LEU A 22 -3.21 -29.85 23.13
C LEU A 22 -1.82 -29.23 23.44
N GLN A 23 -1.75 -27.91 23.30
CA GLN A 23 -0.75 -27.01 23.90
C GLN A 23 -0.46 -27.34 25.38
N PRO A 24 0.78 -27.09 25.85
CA PRO A 24 0.98 -25.87 26.64
C PRO A 24 2.32 -25.15 26.40
N ARG A 25 2.22 -23.86 26.07
CA ARG A 25 2.82 -22.72 26.82
C ARG A 25 4.34 -22.78 27.09
N CYS A 26 5.14 -22.24 26.16
CA CYS A 26 6.43 -21.64 26.53
C CYS A 26 6.20 -20.22 27.08
N LYS A 27 6.48 -20.04 28.37
CA LYS A 27 6.48 -18.76 29.05
C LYS A 27 7.70 -17.95 28.61
N THR A 28 7.50 -16.81 27.96
CA THR A 28 8.43 -15.67 28.06
C THR A 28 7.81 -14.67 29.02
N ASN A 29 8.58 -14.23 30.01
CA ASN A 29 8.11 -13.31 31.04
C ASN A 29 7.72 -11.95 30.42
N PRO A 30 6.63 -11.32 30.88
CA PRO A 30 6.07 -10.11 30.31
C PRO A 30 6.52 -8.86 31.08
N GLN A 31 7.66 -8.29 30.71
CA GLN A 31 8.07 -6.90 31.01
C GLN A 31 9.16 -6.64 29.94
N ASP A 32 8.89 -6.13 28.74
CA ASP A 32 8.51 -4.76 28.45
C ASP A 32 7.75 -4.74 27.11
N GLY A 33 6.46 -5.01 27.17
CA GLY A 33 5.58 -4.68 26.06
C GLY A 33 5.18 -3.23 26.22
N PHE A 34 5.69 -2.34 25.37
CA PHE A 34 5.06 -1.03 25.18
C PHE A 34 3.70 -1.28 24.49
N ALA A 35 2.73 -1.73 25.29
CA ALA A 35 1.37 -1.99 24.87
C ALA A 35 0.67 -0.64 24.72
N LEU A 36 0.97 0.01 23.60
CA LEU A 36 0.34 1.26 23.23
C LEU A 36 -1.15 0.99 23.04
N LYS A 37 -1.98 1.50 23.96
CA LYS A 37 -3.42 1.26 23.94
C LYS A 37 -3.99 1.85 22.66
N LYS A 38 -5.04 1.21 22.12
CA LYS A 38 -5.79 1.72 20.94
C LYS A 38 -6.20 3.19 21.09
N GLU A 39 -6.44 3.64 22.32
CA GLU A 39 -6.76 5.02 22.67
C GLU A 39 -5.54 5.96 22.65
N GLU A 40 -4.34 5.47 22.94
CA GLU A 40 -3.09 6.23 22.80
C GLU A 40 -2.70 6.39 21.33
N MET A 41 -2.92 5.34 20.51
CA MET A 41 -2.81 5.45 19.04
C MET A 41 -3.79 6.48 18.48
N GLN A 42 -5.06 6.47 18.94
CA GLN A 42 -6.05 7.46 18.53
C GLN A 42 -5.68 8.86 19.01
N THR A 43 -5.11 9.01 20.21
CA THR A 43 -4.67 10.30 20.75
C THR A 43 -3.45 10.85 20.01
N MET A 44 -2.49 9.99 19.63
CA MET A 44 -1.33 10.39 18.82
C MET A 44 -1.69 10.71 17.36
N LEU A 45 -2.72 10.06 16.80
CA LEU A 45 -3.27 10.40 15.48
C LEU A 45 -4.23 11.61 15.52
N THR A 46 -4.79 11.92 16.69
CA THR A 46 -5.58 13.14 16.93
C THR A 46 -4.62 14.28 17.23
N PHE A 47 -3.85 14.69 16.23
CA PHE A 47 -3.09 15.94 16.31
C PHE A 47 -4.06 17.09 16.62
N PRO A 48 -3.90 17.82 17.74
CA PRO A 48 -4.67 19.02 17.98
C PRO A 48 -4.03 20.17 17.18
N PHE A 49 -3.94 20.05 15.86
CA PHE A 49 -3.66 21.21 15.02
C PHE A 49 -4.97 21.91 14.69
N LYS A 50 -5.73 22.30 15.73
CA LYS A 50 -6.56 23.50 15.61
C LYS A 50 -5.63 24.68 15.76
N SER A 51 -4.81 24.92 14.75
CA SER A 51 -4.22 26.23 14.63
C SER A 51 -5.38 27.16 14.29
N LYS A 52 -5.88 27.87 15.30
CA LYS A 52 -6.60 29.11 15.05
C LYS A 52 -5.57 30.11 14.53
N VAL A 53 -5.12 29.87 13.31
CA VAL A 53 -4.37 30.85 12.53
C VAL A 53 -5.45 31.81 12.05
N GLU A 54 -5.79 32.74 12.94
CA GLU A 54 -6.40 34.00 12.56
C GLU A 54 -5.27 34.84 11.94
N SER A 55 -4.67 34.33 10.85
CA SER A 55 -3.76 35.13 10.06
C SER A 55 -4.59 35.95 9.10
N ALA A 56 -4.14 37.17 8.88
CA ALA A 56 -4.55 38.05 7.80
C ALA A 56 -4.13 37.48 6.42
N GLY A 57 -4.39 36.18 6.18
CA GLY A 57 -4.22 35.55 4.89
C GLY A 57 -5.22 36.11 3.88
N PRO A 58 -4.93 36.00 2.57
CA PRO A 58 -5.86 36.40 1.52
C PRO A 58 -7.23 35.77 1.80
N LYS A 59 -8.28 36.59 1.92
CA LYS A 59 -9.66 36.10 2.14
C LYS A 59 -10.00 35.12 1.03
N THR A 60 -9.95 33.82 1.32
CA THR A 60 -10.12 32.82 0.28
C THR A 60 -11.57 32.79 -0.15
N ARG A 61 -11.81 32.93 -1.46
CA ARG A 61 -13.14 32.95 -2.08
C ARG A 61 -13.95 31.67 -1.79
N PHE A 62 -13.29 30.56 -1.45
CA PHE A 62 -13.91 29.25 -1.24
C PHE A 62 -13.35 28.54 0.01
N PRO A 63 -13.88 28.83 1.22
CA PRO A 63 -13.27 28.37 2.48
C PRO A 63 -13.21 26.84 2.62
N LYS A 64 -14.22 26.11 2.10
CA LYS A 64 -14.22 24.64 2.11
C LYS A 64 -13.11 24.06 1.23
N THR A 65 -12.88 24.65 0.06
CA THR A 65 -11.85 24.22 -0.88
C THR A 65 -10.46 24.52 -0.33
N THR A 66 -10.28 25.68 0.31
CA THR A 66 -9.03 26.04 0.99
C THR A 66 -8.66 25.00 2.03
N HIS A 67 -9.59 24.66 2.92
CA HIS A 67 -9.33 23.67 3.97
C HIS A 67 -8.93 22.30 3.40
N PHE A 68 -9.60 21.84 2.35
CA PHE A 68 -9.22 20.61 1.66
C PHE A 68 -7.80 20.69 1.09
N ALA A 69 -7.45 21.79 0.42
CA ALA A 69 -6.13 21.97 -0.16
C ALA A 69 -5.02 21.98 0.90
N GLU A 70 -5.25 22.66 2.04
CA GLU A 70 -4.33 22.66 3.19
C GLU A 70 -4.06 21.25 3.70
N ARG A 71 -5.11 20.44 3.88
CA ARG A 71 -4.98 19.05 4.33
C ARG A 71 -4.24 18.17 3.31
N CYS A 72 -4.43 18.40 2.02
CA CYS A 72 -3.67 17.71 0.97
C CYS A 72 -2.18 18.07 0.99
N VAL A 73 -1.85 19.36 1.14
CA VAL A 73 -0.46 19.83 1.25
C VAL A 73 0.22 19.22 2.48
N GLU A 74 -0.48 19.22 3.61
CA GLU A 74 0.02 18.62 4.86
C GLU A 74 0.26 17.11 4.71
N LEU A 75 -0.65 16.38 4.07
CA LEU A 75 -0.44 14.96 3.76
C LEU A 75 0.79 14.74 2.88
N CYS A 76 0.94 15.52 1.80
CA CYS A 76 2.11 15.46 0.93
C CYS A 76 3.41 15.77 1.68
N TRP A 77 3.37 16.73 2.60
CA TRP A 77 4.50 17.05 3.47
C TRP A 77 4.90 15.88 4.36
N PHE A 78 3.93 15.19 4.98
CA PHE A 78 4.21 14.01 5.79
C PHE A 78 4.78 12.84 4.99
N MET A 79 4.29 12.62 3.76
CA MET A 79 4.84 11.58 2.87
C MET A 79 6.34 11.80 2.61
N GLN A 80 6.76 13.06 2.47
CA GLN A 80 8.15 13.41 2.16
C GLN A 80 9.07 13.47 3.40
N THR A 81 8.53 13.85 4.56
CA THR A 81 9.31 14.04 5.79
C THR A 81 9.43 12.79 6.67
N THR A 82 8.62 11.76 6.40
CA THR A 82 8.79 10.44 7.00
C THR A 82 10.15 9.85 6.60
N GLN A 83 10.82 9.14 7.52
CA GLN A 83 12.08 8.43 7.22
C GLN A 83 11.87 6.91 7.33
N PRO A 84 12.03 6.14 6.24
CA PRO A 84 12.26 6.58 4.85
C PRO A 84 11.02 7.25 4.21
N PRO A 85 11.19 8.13 3.20
CA PRO A 85 10.06 8.79 2.54
C PRO A 85 9.17 7.81 1.78
N ILE A 86 7.85 8.06 1.80
CA ILE A 86 6.89 7.29 1.00
C ILE A 86 7.15 7.53 -0.48
N HIS A 87 7.13 6.46 -1.26
CA HIS A 87 7.45 6.52 -2.68
C HIS A 87 6.21 6.32 -3.55
N LEU A 88 5.93 7.29 -4.42
CA LEU A 88 4.88 7.24 -5.43
C LEU A 88 5.50 6.94 -6.79
N SER A 89 5.19 5.78 -7.36
CA SER A 89 5.68 5.36 -8.68
C SER A 89 4.61 5.58 -9.74
N ALA A 90 4.84 6.54 -10.62
CA ALA A 90 4.06 6.80 -11.82
C ALA A 90 4.78 6.32 -13.10
N ARG A 91 5.71 5.35 -12.96
CA ARG A 91 6.48 4.82 -14.09
C ARG A 91 5.78 3.60 -14.69
N ILE A 92 5.63 3.62 -16.01
CA ILE A 92 5.18 2.45 -16.77
C ILE A 92 6.33 1.42 -16.79
N PRO A 93 6.07 0.13 -16.53
CA PRO A 93 7.09 -0.92 -16.62
C PRO A 93 7.79 -0.93 -17.99
N ASP A 94 9.07 -1.28 -18.03
CA ASP A 94 9.87 -1.26 -19.27
C ASP A 94 9.38 -2.30 -20.30
N ASP A 95 8.76 -3.39 -19.85
CA ASP A 95 8.11 -4.37 -20.71
C ASP A 95 6.72 -3.94 -21.18
N GLY A 96 6.22 -2.79 -20.67
CA GLY A 96 4.91 -2.22 -20.96
C GLY A 96 3.73 -3.05 -20.46
N ARG A 97 3.97 -4.18 -19.77
CA ARG A 97 2.90 -5.13 -19.42
C ARG A 97 2.14 -4.67 -18.18
N MET A 98 0.84 -4.95 -18.20
CA MET A 98 -0.04 -4.71 -17.07
C MET A 98 0.25 -5.73 -15.97
N ASN A 99 0.88 -5.26 -14.88
CA ASN A 99 1.09 -6.06 -13.69
C ASN A 99 -0.10 -5.88 -12.71
N ASN A 100 -0.97 -6.89 -12.64
CA ASN A 100 -2.17 -6.88 -11.79
C ASN A 100 -1.87 -6.92 -10.28
N ASP A 101 -0.63 -7.23 -9.87
CA ASP A 101 -0.21 -7.17 -8.47
C ASP A 101 0.10 -5.73 -8.05
N ILE A 102 0.50 -4.87 -8.98
CA ILE A 102 0.87 -3.47 -8.72
C ILE A 102 -0.25 -2.50 -9.11
N PHE A 103 -0.98 -2.80 -10.19
CA PHE A 103 -2.01 -1.92 -10.74
C PHE A 103 -3.38 -2.59 -10.79
N ARG A 104 -4.43 -1.78 -10.61
CA ARG A 104 -5.80 -2.13 -11.00
C ARG A 104 -6.11 -1.50 -12.35
N ALA A 105 -6.82 -2.23 -13.19
CA ALA A 105 -7.26 -1.74 -14.49
C ALA A 105 -8.32 -0.63 -14.33
N TYR A 106 -8.14 0.46 -15.06
CA TYR A 106 -9.14 1.52 -15.22
C TYR A 106 -9.99 1.23 -16.45
N MET A 107 -11.31 1.21 -16.27
CA MET A 107 -12.37 1.12 -17.30
C MET A 107 -12.34 -0.08 -18.27
N LYS A 108 -11.22 -0.34 -18.94
CA LYS A 108 -11.03 -1.40 -19.94
C LYS A 108 -10.07 -2.47 -19.42
N SER A 109 -10.09 -3.62 -20.07
CA SER A 109 -9.13 -4.72 -19.84
C SER A 109 -8.16 -4.80 -21.02
N GLY A 110 -6.91 -5.13 -20.73
CA GLY A 110 -5.83 -5.23 -21.72
C GLY A 110 -4.56 -5.76 -21.04
N THR A 111 -3.59 -6.20 -21.84
CA THR A 111 -2.35 -6.80 -21.34
C THR A 111 -1.19 -5.83 -21.24
N GLU A 112 -1.30 -4.67 -21.88
CA GLU A 112 -0.31 -3.60 -21.86
C GLU A 112 -0.88 -2.34 -21.21
N VAL A 113 -0.02 -1.60 -20.52
CA VAL A 113 -0.35 -0.30 -19.95
C VAL A 113 -0.29 0.75 -21.05
N ASP A 114 -1.36 1.55 -21.17
CA ASP A 114 -1.38 2.76 -21.99
C ASP A 114 -0.82 3.94 -21.18
N TYR A 115 -1.47 4.24 -20.04
CA TYR A 115 -1.04 5.27 -19.11
C TYR A 115 -1.46 4.96 -17.67
N ILE A 116 -0.76 5.59 -16.72
CA ILE A 116 -1.06 5.50 -15.30
C ILE A 116 -2.05 6.60 -14.94
N VAL A 117 -3.19 6.19 -14.37
CA VAL A 117 -4.26 7.09 -13.89
C VAL A 117 -3.94 7.55 -12.46
N TRP A 118 -3.43 6.64 -11.64
CA TRP A 118 -3.01 6.90 -10.26
C TRP A 118 -1.74 6.11 -9.94
N PRO A 119 -0.70 6.72 -9.37
CA PRO A 119 0.56 6.04 -9.08
C PRO A 119 0.37 4.88 -8.09
N ALA A 120 1.23 3.87 -8.23
CA ALA A 120 1.39 2.87 -7.19
C ALA A 120 2.17 3.48 -6.02
N MET A 121 1.77 3.15 -4.80
CA MET A 121 2.35 3.73 -3.58
C MET A 121 3.10 2.66 -2.82
N TYR A 122 4.34 2.95 -2.44
CA TYR A 122 5.23 2.07 -1.71
C TYR A 122 5.60 2.70 -0.38
N LEU A 123 5.85 1.87 0.63
CA LEU A 123 6.24 2.37 1.95
C LEU A 123 7.51 3.23 1.88
N HIS A 124 8.44 2.87 1.00
CA HIS A 124 9.58 3.66 0.57
C HIS A 124 10.07 3.17 -0.79
N GLU A 125 11.07 3.83 -1.37
CA GLU A 125 11.67 3.42 -2.63
C GLU A 125 12.19 1.96 -2.54
N ASN A 126 11.83 1.13 -3.53
CA ASN A 126 12.10 -0.31 -3.56
C ASN A 126 11.55 -1.11 -2.35
N GLY A 127 10.63 -0.52 -1.58
CA GLY A 127 9.99 -1.14 -0.42
C GLY A 127 8.72 -1.94 -0.77
N PRO A 128 8.01 -2.47 0.24
CA PRO A 128 6.75 -3.16 0.02
C PRO A 128 5.67 -2.22 -0.52
N LEU A 129 4.78 -2.79 -1.35
CA LEU A 129 3.63 -2.07 -1.90
C LEU A 129 2.65 -1.70 -0.77
N LEU A 130 2.39 -0.40 -0.62
CA LEU A 130 1.46 0.15 0.35
C LEU A 130 0.04 0.23 -0.23
N SER A 131 -0.09 0.61 -1.51
CA SER A 131 -1.36 0.63 -2.23
C SER A 131 -1.14 0.40 -3.72
N LYS A 132 -2.04 -0.40 -4.33
CA LYS A 132 -2.06 -0.58 -5.79
C LYS A 132 -2.33 0.75 -6.49
N GLY A 133 -1.63 0.98 -7.59
CA GLY A 133 -1.93 2.06 -8.52
C GLY A 133 -3.16 1.75 -9.36
N ILE A 134 -3.54 2.71 -10.20
CA ILE A 134 -4.58 2.55 -11.20
C ILE A 134 -3.95 2.86 -12.56
N ALA A 135 -4.09 1.96 -13.52
CA ALA A 135 -3.57 2.14 -14.87
C ALA A 135 -4.65 1.81 -15.90
N GLN A 136 -4.69 2.54 -16.99
CA GLN A 136 -5.54 2.24 -18.14
C GLN A 136 -4.79 1.24 -19.04
N PRO A 137 -5.34 0.03 -19.25
CA PRO A 137 -4.79 -0.87 -20.26
C PRO A 137 -5.16 -0.40 -21.68
N LYS A 138 -4.32 -0.74 -22.65
CA LYS A 138 -4.60 -0.54 -24.08
C LYS A 138 -5.75 -1.44 -24.56
#